data_AF-A0A560RMP2-F1
#
_entry.id   AF-A0A560RMP2-F1
#
_cell.length_a   1.000
_cell.length_b   1.000
_cell.length_c   1.000
_cell.angle_alpha   90.00
_cell.angle_beta   90.00
_cell.angle_gamma   90.00
#
_symmetry.space_group_name_H-M   'P 1'
#
loop_
_entity.id
_entity.type
_entity.pdbx_description
1 polymer ?
#
loop_
_entity_poly.entity_id
_entity_poly.type
_entity_poly.pdbx_seq_one_letter_code
_entity_poly.pdbx_strand_id
1 'polypeptide(L)'
;MDQYEIEDTSDWLGSPNRLETIKHYASMLEEDIQALKRELRAAKENISGLVQMNDQLSEDLKRARTWLANREAETTVQLGEIQSLTLVLSQKERTIRKLQVGKPVSD
;
A
#
# COMPACT_ATOMS: atom_id res chain seq x y z
N MET A 1 -28.42 53.78 54.72
CA MET A 1 -27.26 53.59 53.84
C MET A 1 -26.40 52.57 54.54
N ASP A 2 -26.49 51.31 54.12
CA ASP A 2 -25.75 50.22 54.77
C ASP A 2 -24.24 50.43 54.57
N GLN A 3 -23.49 50.36 55.67
CA GLN A 3 -22.06 50.72 55.75
C GLN A 3 -21.12 49.73 55.01
N TYR A 4 -21.68 48.77 54.25
CA TYR A 4 -20.95 47.67 53.61
C TYR A 4 -21.25 47.50 52.11
N GLU A 5 -21.92 48.44 51.44
CA GLU A 5 -21.98 48.42 49.98
C GLU A 5 -20.59 48.78 49.42
N ILE A 6 -19.86 47.76 48.96
CA ILE A 6 -18.60 47.94 48.24
C ILE A 6 -18.95 48.44 46.83
N GLU A 7 -18.31 49.54 46.43
CA GLU A 7 -18.46 50.16 45.11
C GLU A 7 -18.06 49.16 44.01
N ASP A 8 -18.84 49.11 42.92
CA ASP A 8 -18.55 48.24 41.78
C ASP A 8 -17.27 48.72 41.08
N THR A 9 -16.19 47.95 41.24
CA THR A 9 -14.85 48.30 40.72
C THR A 9 -14.59 47.72 39.33
N SER A 10 -15.59 47.10 38.68
CA SER A 10 -15.45 46.47 37.36
C SER A 10 -14.84 47.38 36.31
N ASP A 11 -15.21 48.67 36.34
CA ASP A 11 -14.78 49.69 35.39
C ASP A 11 -13.33 50.15 35.62
N TRP A 12 -12.84 50.18 36.87
CA TRP A 12 -11.44 50.55 37.17
C TRP A 12 -10.48 49.37 36.99
N LEU A 13 -10.94 48.14 37.23
CA LEU A 13 -10.16 46.93 37.01
C LEU A 13 -9.98 46.58 35.53
N GLY A 14 -10.68 47.28 34.62
CA GLY A 14 -10.65 46.97 33.19
C GLY A 14 -11.13 45.54 32.91
N SER A 15 -12.04 45.04 33.73
CA SER A 15 -12.54 43.67 33.63
C SER A 15 -13.31 43.55 32.32
N PRO A 16 -12.97 42.59 31.42
CA PRO A 16 -13.69 42.45 30.17
C PRO A 16 -15.19 42.31 30.44
N ASN A 17 -15.99 43.12 29.77
CA ASN A 17 -17.44 42.98 29.92
C ASN A 17 -17.88 41.65 29.29
N ARG A 18 -19.03 41.11 29.72
CA ARG A 18 -19.52 39.82 29.22
C ARG A 18 -19.61 39.76 27.70
N LEU A 19 -19.92 40.87 27.04
CA LEU A 19 -20.01 40.97 25.59
C LEU A 19 -18.61 40.83 24.94
N GLU A 20 -17.58 41.45 25.49
CA GLU A 20 -16.19 41.31 25.05
C GLU A 20 -15.69 39.88 25.22
N THR A 21 -15.98 39.26 26.36
CA THR A 21 -15.66 37.84 26.59
C THR A 21 -16.33 36.94 25.56
N ILE A 22 -17.63 37.14 25.30
CA ILE A 22 -18.37 36.36 24.30
C ILE A 22 -17.80 36.59 22.89
N LYS A 23 -17.49 37.83 22.52
CA LYS A 23 -16.86 38.16 21.22
C LYS A 23 -15.53 37.45 21.07
N HIS A 24 -14.69 37.47 22.11
CA HIS A 24 -13.40 36.79 22.09
C HIS A 24 -13.56 35.28 21.90
N TYR A 25 -14.46 34.64 22.64
CA TYR A 25 -14.76 33.21 22.46
C TYR A 25 -15.30 32.90 21.07
N ALA A 26 -16.17 33.75 20.52
CA ALA A 26 -16.66 33.57 19.15
C ALA A 26 -15.53 33.61 18.12
N SER A 27 -14.58 34.56 18.27
CA SER A 27 -13.39 34.63 17.42
C SER A 27 -12.50 33.40 17.55
N MET A 28 -12.23 32.93 18.77
CA MET A 28 -11.45 31.70 18.99
C MET A 28 -12.11 30.48 18.34
N LEU A 29 -13.43 30.30 18.52
CA LEU A 29 -14.16 29.20 17.91
C LEU A 29 -14.15 29.29 16.39
N GLU A 30 -14.21 30.49 15.83
CA GLU A 30 -14.10 30.69 14.38
C GLU A 30 -12.72 30.24 13.87
N GLU A 31 -11.64 30.62 14.56
CA GLU A 31 -10.27 30.20 14.24
C GLU A 31 -10.12 28.67 14.31
N ASP A 32 -10.61 28.05 15.38
CA ASP A 32 -10.57 26.59 15.57
C ASP A 32 -11.34 25.86 14.46
N ILE A 33 -12.53 26.34 14.11
CA ILE A 33 -13.33 25.79 13.00
C ILE A 33 -12.57 25.91 11.68
N GLN A 34 -11.89 27.03 11.44
CA GLN A 34 -11.07 27.19 10.24
C GLN A 34 -9.87 26.24 10.22
N ALA A 35 -9.20 26.03 11.37
CA ALA A 35 -8.12 25.06 11.50
C ALA A 35 -8.59 23.63 11.19
N LEU A 36 -9.68 23.20 11.83
CA LEU A 36 -10.28 21.87 11.59
C LEU A 36 -10.70 21.67 10.14
N LYS A 37 -11.23 22.71 9.47
CA LYS A 37 -11.56 22.63 8.04
C LYS A 37 -10.32 22.40 7.17
N ARG A 38 -9.18 23.00 7.50
CA ARG A 38 -7.91 22.80 6.77
C ARG A 38 -7.40 21.38 6.99
N GLU A 39 -7.39 20.91 8.23
CA GLU A 39 -6.98 19.53 8.56
C GLU A 39 -7.87 18.49 7.90
N LEU A 40 -9.19 18.69 7.91
CA LEU A 40 -10.13 17.80 7.25
C LEU A 40 -9.89 17.74 5.73
N ARG A 41 -9.55 18.86 5.10
CA ARG A 41 -9.21 18.88 3.67
C ARG A 41 -7.94 18.08 3.40
N ALA A 42 -6.88 18.32 4.17
CA ALA A 42 -5.62 17.59 4.05
C ALA A 42 -5.82 16.07 4.29
N ALA A 43 -6.62 15.70 5.29
CA ALA A 43 -6.94 14.31 5.57
C ALA A 43 -7.68 13.65 4.38
N LYS A 44 -8.64 14.36 3.76
CA LYS A 44 -9.35 13.88 2.57
C LYS A 44 -8.41 13.68 1.38
N GLU A 45 -7.50 14.62 1.14
CA GLU A 45 -6.49 14.52 0.08
C GLU A 45 -5.57 13.33 0.32
N ASN A 46 -5.09 13.14 1.55
CA ASN A 46 -4.27 12.00 1.94
C ASN A 46 -4.99 10.66 1.73
N ILE A 47 -6.25 10.55 2.19
CA ILE A 47 -7.06 9.34 1.98
C ILE A 47 -7.23 9.06 0.49
N SER A 48 -7.55 10.08 -0.31
CA SER A 48 -7.67 9.93 -1.76
C SER A 48 -6.38 9.43 -2.40
N GLY A 49 -5.23 9.95 -1.99
CA GLY A 49 -3.92 9.50 -2.46
C GLY A 49 -3.63 8.05 -2.06
N LEU A 50 -3.96 7.65 -0.83
CA LEU A 50 -3.82 6.28 -0.36
C LEU A 50 -4.70 5.29 -1.13
N VAL A 51 -5.93 5.67 -1.46
CA VAL A 51 -6.83 4.85 -2.28
C VAL A 51 -6.24 4.63 -3.67
N GLN A 52 -5.78 5.70 -4.34
CA GLN A 52 -5.15 5.59 -5.66
C GLN A 52 -3.91 4.69 -5.63
N MET A 53 -3.07 4.82 -4.59
CA MET A 53 -1.90 3.97 -4.43
C MET A 53 -2.27 2.50 -4.19
N ASN A 54 -3.32 2.25 -3.41
CA ASN A 54 -3.81 0.89 -3.16
C ASN A 54 -4.34 0.23 -4.43
N ASP A 55 -5.09 0.98 -5.25
CA ASP A 55 -5.57 0.52 -6.54
C ASP A 55 -4.40 0.15 -7.46
N GLN A 56 -3.38 1.01 -7.53
CA GLN A 56 -2.19 0.74 -8.35
C GLN A 56 -1.43 -0.51 -7.88
N LEU A 57 -1.22 -0.64 -6.58
CA LEU A 57 -0.56 -1.82 -5.98
C LEU A 57 -1.35 -3.10 -6.22
N SER A 58 -2.69 -3.02 -6.19
CA SER A 58 -3.57 -4.14 -6.48
C SER A 58 -3.45 -4.61 -7.92
N GLU A 59 -3.35 -3.68 -8.87
CA GLU A 59 -3.07 -4.00 -10.27
C GLU A 59 -1.69 -4.61 -10.47
N ASP A 60 -0.65 -4.05 -9.84
CA ASP A 60 0.72 -4.57 -9.92
C ASP A 60 0.81 -5.99 -9.38
N LEU A 61 0.18 -6.25 -8.24
CA LEU A 61 0.10 -7.57 -7.65
C LEU A 61 -0.63 -8.56 -8.58
N LYS A 62 -1.71 -8.13 -9.23
CA LYS A 62 -2.41 -8.97 -10.23
C LYS A 62 -1.51 -9.28 -11.43
N ARG A 63 -0.77 -8.29 -11.95
CA ARG A 63 0.21 -8.48 -13.03
C ARG A 63 1.30 -9.45 -12.62
N ALA A 64 1.89 -9.27 -11.46
CA ALA A 64 2.95 -10.12 -10.93
C ALA A 64 2.48 -11.58 -10.75
N ARG A 65 1.27 -11.80 -10.21
CA ARG A 65 0.69 -13.14 -10.09
C ARG A 65 0.48 -13.82 -11.44
N THR A 66 -0.01 -13.07 -12.42
CA THR A 66 -0.21 -13.59 -13.79
C THR A 66 1.13 -13.97 -14.42
N TRP A 67 2.15 -13.13 -14.25
CA TRP A 67 3.49 -13.40 -14.74
C TRP A 67 4.11 -14.64 -14.11
N LEU A 68 3.97 -14.80 -12.78
CA LEU A 68 4.43 -15.99 -12.06
C LEU A 68 3.73 -17.26 -12.54
N ALA A 69 2.40 -17.24 -12.68
CA ALA A 69 1.65 -18.38 -13.18
C ALA A 69 2.10 -18.81 -14.60
N ASN A 70 2.35 -17.84 -15.48
CA ASN A 70 2.87 -18.13 -16.82
C ASN A 70 4.28 -18.76 -16.75
N ARG A 71 5.15 -18.25 -15.87
CA ARG A 71 6.50 -18.81 -15.69
C ARG A 71 6.48 -20.22 -15.11
N GLU A 72 5.58 -20.51 -14.19
CA GLU A 72 5.37 -21.85 -13.66
C GLU A 72 4.89 -22.81 -14.75
N ALA A 73 3.97 -22.37 -15.61
CA ALA A 73 3.51 -23.16 -16.75
C ALA A 73 4.64 -23.43 -17.76
N GLU A 74 5.41 -22.40 -18.14
CA GLU A 74 6.59 -22.53 -19.01
C GLU A 74 7.60 -23.53 -18.42
N THR A 75 7.90 -23.42 -17.12
CA THR A 75 8.82 -24.32 -16.42
C THR A 75 8.31 -25.76 -16.44
N THR A 76 7.00 -25.97 -16.26
CA THR A 76 6.39 -27.31 -16.30
C THR A 76 6.51 -27.93 -17.69
N VAL A 77 6.29 -27.15 -18.75
CA VAL A 77 6.47 -27.59 -20.13
C VAL A 77 7.93 -27.99 -20.39
N GLN A 78 8.88 -27.12 -20.02
CA GLN A 78 10.32 -27.39 -20.17
C GLN A 78 10.77 -28.66 -19.43
N LEU A 79 10.25 -28.89 -18.21
CA LEU A 79 10.54 -30.13 -17.48
C LEU A 79 10.04 -31.37 -18.22
N GLY A 80 8.85 -31.31 -18.84
CA GLY A 80 8.33 -32.40 -19.67
C GLY A 80 9.21 -32.67 -20.90
N GLU A 81 9.68 -31.62 -21.57
CA GLU A 81 10.60 -31.73 -22.70
C GLU A 81 11.94 -32.36 -22.29
N ILE A 82 12.52 -31.91 -21.16
CA ILE A 82 13.76 -32.45 -20.62
C ILE A 82 13.61 -33.94 -20.30
N GLN A 83 12.50 -34.35 -19.69
CA GLN A 83 12.24 -35.77 -19.38
C GLN A 83 12.14 -36.62 -20.66
N SER A 84 11.43 -36.12 -21.67
CA SER A 84 11.30 -36.78 -22.97
C SER A 84 12.66 -36.93 -23.67
N LEU A 85 13.44 -35.85 -23.73
CA LEU A 85 14.79 -35.86 -24.31
C LEU A 85 15.72 -36.81 -23.56
N THR A 86 15.64 -36.84 -22.23
CA THR A 86 16.40 -37.78 -21.39
C THR A 86 16.08 -39.23 -21.72
N LEU A 87 14.80 -39.56 -21.94
CA LEU A 87 14.38 -40.89 -22.35
C LEU A 87 14.96 -41.26 -23.72
N VAL A 88 14.85 -40.38 -24.71
CA VAL A 88 15.39 -40.61 -26.07
C VAL A 88 16.90 -40.78 -26.04
N LEU A 89 17.63 -39.97 -25.27
CA LEU A 89 19.07 -40.11 -25.08
C LEU A 89 19.43 -41.49 -24.52
N SER A 90 18.74 -41.95 -23.48
CA SER A 90 18.98 -43.27 -22.91
C SER A 90 18.71 -44.41 -23.90
N GLN A 91 17.69 -44.29 -24.75
CA GLN A 91 17.38 -45.26 -25.81
C GLN A 91 18.46 -45.27 -26.90
N LYS A 92 18.92 -44.09 -27.31
CA LYS A 92 20.03 -43.94 -28.27
C LYS A 92 21.29 -44.62 -27.75
N GLU A 93 21.66 -44.40 -26.50
CA GLU A 93 22.83 -45.04 -25.87
C GLU A 93 22.72 -46.57 -25.87
N ARG A 94 21.55 -47.11 -25.51
CA ARG A 94 21.32 -48.57 -25.56
C ARG A 94 21.47 -49.12 -26.98
N THR A 95 20.98 -48.40 -27.98
CA THR A 95 21.06 -48.82 -29.38
C THR A 95 22.50 -48.79 -29.89
N ILE A 96 23.26 -47.75 -29.55
CA ILE A 96 24.69 -47.65 -29.88
C ILE A 96 25.46 -48.85 -29.32
N ARG A 97 25.25 -49.20 -28.04
CA ARG A 97 25.90 -50.37 -27.41
C ARG A 97 25.57 -51.66 -28.17
N LYS A 98 24.31 -51.87 -28.55
CA LYS A 98 23.90 -53.06 -29.34
C LYS A 98 24.60 -53.13 -30.70
N LEU A 99 24.72 -52.00 -31.40
CA LEU A 99 25.38 -51.93 -32.71
C LEU A 99 26.90 -52.16 -32.60
N GLN A 100 27.53 -51.70 -31.52
CA GLN A 100 28.96 -51.93 -31.26
C GLN A 100 29.26 -53.41 -30.97
N VAL A 101 28.38 -54.10 -30.22
CA VAL A 101 28.53 -55.53 -29.93
C VAL A 101 28.24 -56.41 -31.15
N GLY A 102 27.37 -55.96 -32.07
CA GLY A 102 27.01 -56.69 -33.28
C GLY A 102 27.95 -56.52 -34.47
N LYS A 103 28.98 -55.68 -34.37
CA LYS A 103 29.96 -55.50 -35.46
C LYS A 103 30.99 -56.64 -35.36
N PRO A 104 31.06 -57.59 -36.32
CA PRO A 104 32.12 -58.59 -36.30
C PRO A 104 33.46 -57.88 -36.46
N VAL A 105 34.44 -58.28 -35.66
CA VAL A 105 35.85 -57.96 -35.89
C VAL A 105 36.19 -58.60 -37.23
N SER A 106 36.20 -57.81 -38.30
CA SER A 106 36.82 -58.19 -39.56
C SER A 106 38.31 -58.07 -39.36
N ASP A 107 38.98 -59.22 -39.28
CA ASP A 107 40.41 -59.39 -39.48
C ASP A 107 40.87 -58.85 -40.84
#